data_AF-A0A528A8T2-F1
#
_entry.id   AF-A0A528A8T2-F1
#
_cell.length_a   1.000
_cell.length_b   1.000
_cell.length_c   1.000
_cell.angle_alpha   90.00
_cell.angle_beta   90.00
_cell.angle_gamma   90.00
#
_symmetry.space_group_name_H-M   'P 1'
#
loop_
_entity.id
_entity.type
_entity.pdbx_description
1 polymer ?
#
loop_
_entity_poly.entity_id
_entity_poly.type
_entity_poly.pdbx_seq_one_letter_code
_entity_poly.pdbx_strand_id
1 'polypeptide(L)' 'MTDLADVRRFYARLMAANAGSADPRLEAAFAAVSREAFLGPG' A
#
# COMPACT_ATOMS: atom_id res chain seq x y z
N MET A 1 4.75 8.98 11.22
CA MET A 1 3.95 8.64 10.03
C MET A 1 3.13 9.86 9.64
N THR A 2 3.79 10.91 9.16
CA THR A 2 3.11 12.16 8.75
C THR A 2 3.34 12.48 7.27
N ASP A 3 4.21 11.73 6.60
CA ASP A 3 4.37 11.76 5.15
C ASP A 3 3.50 10.69 4.48
N LEU A 4 2.92 11.04 3.33
CA LEU A 4 2.15 10.16 2.48
C LEU A 4 2.95 8.92 2.04
N ALA A 5 4.27 9.05 1.88
CA ALA A 5 5.16 7.93 1.58
C ALA A 5 5.17 6.87 2.71
N ASP A 6 5.16 7.30 3.97
CA ASP A 6 5.08 6.39 5.12
C ASP A 6 3.74 5.66 5.15
N VAL A 7 2.65 6.38 4.87
CA VAL A 7 1.29 5.83 4.84
C VAL A 7 1.15 4.78 3.74
N ARG A 8 1.65 5.07 2.53
CA ARG A 8 1.66 4.12 1.41
C ARG A 8 2.46 2.86 1.74
N ARG A 9 3.63 2.99 2.38
CA ARG A 9 4.45 1.85 2.82
C ARG A 9 3.74 1.00 3.87
N PHE A 10 3.11 1.62 4.85
CA PHE A 10 2.32 0.91 5.85
C PHE A 10 1.15 0.17 5.21
N TYR A 11 0.42 0.83 4.31
CA TYR A 11 -0.69 0.23 3.58
C TYR A 11 -0.25 -0.99 2.75
N ALA A 12 0.87 -0.90 2.04
CA ALA A 12 1.44 -2.00 1.28
C ALA A 12 1.70 -3.26 2.13
N ARG A 13 2.29 -3.07 3.31
CA ARG A 13 2.53 -4.15 4.28
C ARG A 13 1.23 -4.74 4.82
N LEU A 14 0.27 -3.89 5.16
CA LEU A 14 -1.04 -4.33 5.64
C LEU A 14 -1.75 -5.21 4.61
N MET A 15 -1.71 -4.84 3.34
CA MET A 15 -2.35 -5.59 2.26
C MET A 15 -1.65 -6.93 1.98
N ALA A 16 -0.31 -6.96 1.97
CA ALA A 16 0.44 -8.21 1.81
C ALA A 16 0.16 -9.20 2.97
N ALA A 17 0.15 -8.70 4.21
CA ALA A 17 -0.20 -9.47 5.39
C ALA A 17 -1.64 -9.99 5.35
N ASN A 18 -2.60 -9.15 4.95
CA ASN A 18 -4.00 -9.55 4.79
C ASN A 18 -4.19 -10.65 3.72
N ALA A 19 -3.34 -10.66 2.69
CA ALA A 19 -3.32 -11.72 1.69
C ALA A 19 -2.57 -13.00 2.16
N GLY A 20 -2.03 -13.01 3.38
CA GLY A 20 -1.26 -14.14 3.91
C GLY A 20 0.07 -14.40 3.18
N SER A 21 0.59 -13.40 2.47
CA SER A 21 1.80 -13.56 1.64
C SER A 21 2.94 -12.70 2.17
N ALA A 22 4.11 -13.32 2.28
CA ALA A 22 5.37 -12.65 2.60
C ALA A 22 6.16 -12.26 1.34
N ASP A 23 5.56 -12.36 0.14
CA ASP A 23 6.25 -12.00 -1.10
C ASP A 23 6.50 -10.48 -1.14
N PRO A 24 7.77 -10.03 -1.12
CA PRO A 24 8.11 -8.60 -1.15
C PRO A 24 7.62 -7.90 -2.43
N ARG A 25 7.31 -8.65 -3.50
CA ARG A 25 6.74 -8.09 -4.73
C ARG A 25 5.34 -7.52 -4.52
N LEU A 26 4.57 -8.05 -3.55
CA LEU A 26 3.25 -7.51 -3.23
C LEU A 26 3.37 -6.14 -2.57
N GLU A 27 4.29 -5.98 -1.61
CA GLU A 27 4.56 -4.67 -1.02
C GLU A 27 5.02 -3.67 -2.08
N ALA A 28 5.90 -4.09 -3.01
CA ALA A 28 6.36 -3.25 -4.10
C ALA A 28 5.22 -2.84 -5.05
N ALA A 29 4.29 -3.74 -5.37
CA ALA A 29 3.14 -3.44 -6.21
C ALA A 29 2.23 -2.38 -5.56
N PHE A 30 1.91 -2.53 -4.27
CA PHE A 30 1.11 -1.54 -3.54
C PHE A 30 1.84 -0.21 -3.32
N ALA A 31 3.17 -0.20 -3.25
CA ALA A 31 3.95 1.03 -3.18
C ALA A 31 4.03 1.77 -4.53
N ALA A 32 3.98 1.04 -5.65
CA ALA A 32 4.06 1.60 -7.01
C ALA A 32 2.77 2.28 -7.45
N VAL A 33 1.61 1.84 -6.96
CA VAL A 33 0.30 2.36 -7.35
C VAL A 33 -0.27 3.25 -6.24
N SER A 34 -0.47 4.53 -6.55
CA SER A 34 -1.07 5.49 -5.61
C SER A 34 -2.55 5.22 -5.45
N ARG A 35 -2.94 4.52 -4.37
CA ARG A 35 -4.33 4.14 -4.07
C ARG A 35 -5.30 5.32 -4.10
N GLU A 36 -4.87 6.47 -3.61
CA GLU A 36 -5.64 7.71 -3.55
C GLU A 36 -6.13 8.20 -4.91
N ALA A 37 -5.46 7.83 -6.00
CA ALA A 37 -5.91 8.14 -7.36
C ALA A 37 -7.21 7.39 -7.75
N PHE A 38 -7.61 6.37 -6.99
CA PHE A 38 -8.75 5.50 -7.27
C PHE A 38 -9.91 5.65 -6.28
N LEU A 39 -9.84 6.59 -5.32
CA LEU A 39 -10.85 6.70 -4.26
C LEU A 39 -12.13 7.43 -4.67
N GLY A 40 -12.14 8.11 -5.81
CA GLY A 40 -13.25 8.97 -6.19
C GLY A 40 -13.43 10.17 -5.25
N PRO A 41 -14.50 10.96 -5.43
CA PRO A 41 -14.69 12.22 -4.71
C PRO A 41 -15.10 12.11 -3.23
N GLY A 42 -15.17 10.90 -2.67
CA GLY A 42 -15.59 10.65 -1.27
C GLY A 42 -17.01 10.14 -1.16
#